data_AF-A0A2E4X0Q8-F1
#
_entry.id   AF-A0A2E4X0Q8-F1
#
_cell.length_a   1.000
_cell.length_b   1.000
_cell.length_c   1.000
_cell.angle_alpha   90.00
_cell.angle_beta   90.00
_cell.angle_gamma   90.00
#
_symmetry.space_group_name_H-M   'P 1'
#
loop_
_entity.id
_entity.type
_entity.pdbx_description
1 polymer ?
#
loop_
_entity_poly.entity_id
_entity_poly.type
_entity_poly.pdbx_seq_one_letter_code
_entity_poly.pdbx_strand_id
1 'polypeptide(L)'
;MKLSVYLPLVMIFGAGMFVACNGSEDGVSTCGRDADCSSGYLCFNGSCIESGDEADAGPGNIDGGTQVSCGGDGDCAADEICRDGNCVIEVPECTSEADCRQGQRCEAGRCTGEPNDGRCRGDNDCTGDQICVAGVCEDPSTPECRQDTDCAAGERCFNGVCEAEGGGGDCQSEADCPMDSFCNRRDGSCNPLPPGACRDDSVCEGTCDIADGRTIGRCVDCTSDAECPAPRQCISESCRMPEGQCEGDADCPGGGTCNEGQCEGGDGACRGQEDCPAGEFCNPQTGQCVGGDGGGGGLPPGVGVPQCNDNSDCAADQQCLQLAGQSICLPRCDPNDIIRGNLICLLAGGGLCQPDGTCSAP
;
A
#
# COMPACT_ATOMS: atom_id res chain seq x y z
N MET A 1 -51.11 56.79 -41.49
CA MET A 1 -50.88 56.59 -40.04
C MET A 1 -49.80 57.61 -39.66
N LYS A 2 -50.13 58.84 -39.23
CA LYS A 2 -50.54 59.24 -37.86
C LYS A 2 -49.61 58.57 -36.83
N LEU A 3 -48.67 59.28 -36.20
CA LEU A 3 -48.83 60.23 -35.08
C LEU A 3 -47.51 61.03 -35.01
N SER A 4 -47.43 62.36 -35.19
CA SER A 4 -47.92 63.48 -34.38
C SER A 4 -47.29 63.57 -32.97
N VAL A 5 -46.80 64.79 -32.66
CA VAL A 5 -46.62 65.44 -31.33
C VAL A 5 -45.19 65.39 -30.73
N TYR A 6 -44.51 66.44 -30.24
CA TYR A 6 -44.73 67.90 -30.02
C TYR A 6 -43.33 68.52 -29.71
N LEU A 7 -43.05 69.76 -30.14
CA LEU A 7 -42.25 70.75 -29.37
C LEU A 7 -43.24 71.36 -28.33
N PRO A 8 -42.89 72.00 -27.17
CA PRO A 8 -41.79 72.97 -26.96
C PRO A 8 -41.28 73.13 -25.48
N LEU A 9 -40.53 74.21 -25.20
CA LEU A 9 -40.34 74.92 -23.90
C LEU A 9 -39.50 74.19 -22.83
N VAL A 10 -38.31 74.68 -22.48
CA VAL A 10 -38.03 75.85 -21.62
C VAL A 10 -38.74 75.76 -20.27
N MET A 11 -37.96 76.01 -19.21
CA MET A 11 -38.28 76.34 -17.81
C MET A 11 -37.78 75.21 -16.88
N ILE A 12 -37.15 75.42 -15.72
CA ILE A 12 -36.63 76.56 -14.97
C ILE A 12 -35.84 75.89 -13.82
N PHE A 13 -34.67 76.43 -13.46
CA PHE A 13 -34.05 76.41 -12.12
C PHE A 13 -34.20 75.13 -11.28
N GLY A 14 -33.33 74.16 -11.54
CA GLY A 14 -32.79 73.33 -10.47
C GLY A 14 -31.36 73.78 -10.21
N ALA A 15 -31.16 74.61 -9.19
CA ALA A 15 -29.83 74.79 -8.60
C ALA A 15 -29.42 73.44 -8.01
N GLY A 16 -28.79 72.62 -8.83
CA GLY A 16 -28.36 71.28 -8.51
C GLY A 16 -26.96 71.11 -9.07
N MET A 17 -26.00 71.71 -8.36
CA MET A 17 -24.66 71.18 -8.18
C MET A 17 -24.04 70.57 -9.46
N PHE A 18 -23.73 71.43 -10.44
CA PHE A 18 -22.49 71.18 -11.17
C PHE A 18 -21.38 71.45 -10.16
N VAL A 19 -20.91 70.39 -9.49
CA VAL A 19 -19.53 70.36 -9.01
C VAL A 19 -18.68 70.43 -10.27
N ALA A 20 -18.48 71.63 -10.76
CA ALA A 20 -17.35 71.91 -11.62
C ALA A 20 -16.15 71.67 -10.70
N CYS A 21 -15.51 70.50 -10.85
CA CYS A 21 -14.20 70.23 -10.26
C CYS A 21 -13.24 71.27 -10.84
N ASN A 22 -13.20 72.45 -10.22
CA ASN A 22 -12.32 73.55 -10.58
C ASN A 22 -10.97 73.28 -9.93
N GLY A 23 -10.19 72.42 -10.58
CA GLY A 23 -8.79 72.14 -10.22
C GLY A 23 -7.81 72.49 -11.35
N SER A 24 -8.18 73.40 -12.26
CA SER A 24 -7.31 73.86 -13.35
C SER A 24 -7.64 75.32 -13.69
N GLU A 25 -6.63 76.18 -13.78
CA GLU A 25 -6.79 77.59 -14.15
C GLU A 25 -7.26 77.76 -15.61
N ASP A 26 -7.15 76.71 -16.43
CA ASP A 26 -7.49 76.68 -17.86
C ASP A 26 -8.74 75.83 -18.19
N GLY A 27 -9.47 75.33 -17.19
CA GLY A 27 -10.75 74.63 -17.38
C GLY A 27 -10.66 73.22 -17.99
N VAL A 28 -9.46 72.61 -17.98
CA VAL A 28 -9.25 71.24 -18.43
C VAL A 28 -9.06 70.34 -17.21
N SER A 29 -10.06 69.54 -16.87
CA SER A 29 -10.08 68.63 -15.71
C SER A 29 -9.38 67.29 -15.97
N THR A 30 -8.49 67.23 -16.96
CA THR A 30 -7.71 66.04 -17.31
C THR A 30 -6.24 66.31 -17.09
N CYS A 31 -5.55 65.36 -16.47
CA CYS A 31 -4.14 65.50 -16.10
C CYS A 31 -3.32 64.30 -16.62
N GLY A 32 -2.05 64.51 -16.91
CA GLY A 32 -1.06 63.44 -17.07
C GLY A 32 -0.14 63.32 -15.86
N ARG A 33 -0.05 64.38 -15.05
CA ARG A 33 0.84 64.53 -13.91
C ARG A 33 0.27 65.56 -12.94
N ASP A 34 0.71 65.53 -11.68
CA ASP A 34 0.16 66.38 -10.60
C ASP A 34 0.32 67.88 -10.86
N ALA A 35 1.36 68.26 -11.61
CA ALA A 35 1.59 69.64 -12.02
C ALA A 35 0.52 70.19 -12.99
N ASP A 36 -0.29 69.32 -13.59
CA ASP A 36 -1.43 69.74 -14.42
C ASP A 36 -2.65 70.10 -13.55
N CYS A 37 -2.59 69.81 -12.24
CA CYS A 37 -3.64 70.07 -11.27
C CYS A 37 -3.30 71.29 -10.39
N SER A 38 -4.34 72.00 -9.96
CA SER A 38 -4.22 73.09 -9.00
C SER A 38 -3.73 72.59 -7.63
N SER A 39 -3.14 73.50 -6.86
CA SER A 39 -2.66 73.22 -5.50
C SER A 39 -3.76 72.57 -4.64
N GLY A 40 -3.42 71.46 -3.97
CA GLY A 40 -4.35 70.68 -3.16
C GLY A 40 -5.07 69.56 -3.94
N TYR A 41 -4.72 69.35 -5.21
CA TYR A 41 -5.24 68.26 -6.04
C TYR A 41 -4.09 67.42 -6.62
N LEU A 42 -4.31 66.11 -6.72
CA LEU A 42 -3.40 65.14 -7.31
C LEU A 42 -4.01 64.47 -8.54
N CYS A 43 -3.17 64.09 -9.50
CA CYS A 43 -3.59 63.47 -10.72
C CYS A 43 -3.83 61.97 -10.53
N PHE A 44 -5.09 61.55 -10.59
CA PHE A 44 -5.49 60.16 -10.47
C PHE A 44 -6.31 59.72 -11.68
N ASN A 45 -5.83 58.70 -12.41
CA ASN A 45 -6.50 58.15 -13.60
C ASN A 45 -6.93 59.24 -14.61
N GLY A 46 -6.08 60.23 -14.81
CA GLY A 46 -6.33 61.31 -15.74
C GLY A 46 -7.33 62.35 -15.25
N SER A 47 -7.60 62.43 -13.95
CA SER A 47 -8.46 63.45 -13.32
C SER A 47 -7.84 63.98 -12.03
N CYS A 48 -7.95 65.29 -11.80
CA CYS A 48 -7.47 65.93 -10.57
C CYS A 48 -8.44 65.68 -9.40
N ILE A 49 -7.97 65.08 -8.30
CA ILE A 49 -8.75 64.78 -7.08
C ILE A 49 -8.13 65.47 -5.85
N GLU A 50 -8.93 65.88 -4.86
CA GLU A 50 -8.41 66.57 -3.65
C GLU A 50 -7.51 65.64 -2.84
N SER A 51 -6.30 66.10 -2.51
CA SER A 51 -5.56 65.52 -1.38
C SER A 51 -6.25 65.98 -0.11
N GLY A 52 -6.74 65.03 0.70
CA GLY A 52 -7.13 65.32 2.07
C GLY A 52 -5.94 65.83 2.90
N ASP A 53 -6.18 66.15 4.17
CA ASP A 53 -5.24 66.79 5.12
C ASP A 53 -3.90 66.05 5.40
N GLU A 54 -3.55 65.02 4.61
CA GLU A 54 -2.24 64.36 4.64
C GLU A 54 -1.34 65.04 3.61
N ALA A 55 -0.42 65.86 4.14
CA ALA A 55 0.42 66.77 3.39
C ALA A 55 1.26 66.10 2.28
N ASP A 56 0.90 66.38 1.03
CA ASP A 56 1.86 66.86 0.04
C ASP A 56 1.14 67.60 -1.11
N ALA A 57 1.24 68.92 -1.11
CA ALA A 57 0.78 69.77 -2.19
C ALA A 57 1.65 71.05 -2.24
N GLY A 58 2.80 70.96 -2.91
CA GLY A 58 3.69 72.10 -3.12
C GLY A 58 4.46 72.02 -4.44
N PRO A 59 4.78 73.17 -5.07
CA PRO A 59 5.27 73.22 -6.45
C PRO A 59 6.77 72.88 -6.51
N GLY A 60 7.09 71.77 -7.16
CA GLY A 60 8.46 71.41 -7.51
C GLY A 60 8.49 70.70 -8.86
N ASN A 61 9.33 71.17 -9.78
CA ASN A 61 9.85 70.29 -10.81
C ASN A 61 10.85 69.38 -10.10
N ILE A 62 10.50 68.12 -9.80
CA ILE A 62 11.00 66.89 -10.46
C ILE A 62 10.20 65.70 -9.95
N ASP A 63 10.11 64.67 -10.79
CA ASP A 63 9.57 63.33 -10.54
C ASP A 63 9.97 62.74 -9.17
N GLY A 64 9.23 61.72 -8.72
CA GLY A 64 9.51 60.88 -7.55
C GLY A 64 10.94 60.99 -6.98
N GLY A 65 11.01 61.49 -5.74
CA GLY A 65 12.15 61.35 -4.85
C GLY A 65 13.31 62.31 -5.14
N THR A 66 13.27 63.49 -4.52
CA THR A 66 14.54 64.11 -4.11
C THR A 66 15.02 63.36 -2.88
N GLN A 67 16.19 62.70 -2.98
CA GLN A 67 16.92 62.19 -1.83
C GLN A 67 16.92 63.25 -0.73
N VAL A 68 16.20 62.97 0.36
CA VAL A 68 16.41 63.68 1.61
C VAL A 68 17.84 63.34 2.01
N SER A 69 18.74 64.29 1.74
CA SER A 69 20.03 64.30 2.43
C SER A 69 19.73 64.53 3.89
N CYS A 70 19.56 63.42 4.61
CA CYS A 70 19.30 63.41 6.03
C CYS A 70 20.62 63.68 6.78
N GLY A 71 20.54 64.50 7.84
CA GLY A 71 21.62 64.68 8.82
C GLY A 71 21.47 63.73 10.01
N GLY A 72 20.26 63.22 10.25
CA GLY A 72 19.94 62.16 11.21
C GLY A 72 18.52 61.61 11.02
N ASP A 73 18.16 60.60 11.82
CA ASP A 73 16.90 59.84 11.64
C ASP A 73 15.63 60.68 11.79
N GLY A 74 15.70 61.79 12.56
CA GLY A 74 14.58 62.72 12.71
C GLY A 74 14.23 63.51 11.44
N ASP A 75 15.08 63.45 10.41
CA ASP A 75 14.83 64.03 9.10
C ASP A 75 14.07 63.07 8.17
N CYS A 76 13.84 61.82 8.61
CA CYS A 76 13.20 60.76 7.84
C CYS A 76 11.77 60.49 8.30
N ALA A 77 10.97 59.81 7.44
CA ALA A 77 9.62 59.42 7.80
C ALA A 77 9.62 58.37 8.94
N ALA A 78 8.46 58.15 9.56
CA ALA A 78 8.32 57.05 10.52
C ALA A 78 8.69 55.72 9.84
N ASP A 79 9.50 54.90 10.52
CA ASP A 79 10.08 53.63 10.04
C ASP A 79 11.24 53.75 9.01
N GLU A 80 11.80 54.94 8.82
CA GLU A 80 13.03 55.18 8.06
C GLU A 80 14.19 55.66 8.95
N ILE A 81 15.42 55.31 8.57
CA ILE A 81 16.64 55.81 9.23
C ILE A 81 17.55 56.52 8.23
N CYS A 82 18.38 57.42 8.74
CA CYS A 82 19.31 58.15 7.91
C CYS A 82 20.61 57.37 7.68
N ARG A 83 20.84 56.90 6.46
CA ARG A 83 22.07 56.18 6.06
C ARG A 83 22.75 56.84 4.87
N ASP A 84 24.01 57.24 5.05
CA ASP A 84 24.83 57.85 4.00
C ASP A 84 24.15 59.06 3.31
N GLY A 85 23.41 59.84 4.10
CA GLY A 85 22.64 60.97 3.61
C GLY A 85 21.41 60.57 2.79
N ASN A 86 20.80 59.42 3.10
CA ASN A 86 19.55 58.96 2.51
C ASN A 86 18.64 58.36 3.57
N CYS A 87 17.38 58.76 3.58
CA CYS A 87 16.37 58.04 4.34
C CYS A 87 16.13 56.68 3.68
N VAL A 88 16.35 55.60 4.43
CA VAL A 88 16.16 54.23 3.98
C VAL A 88 15.29 53.48 4.97
N ILE A 89 14.40 52.64 4.45
CA ILE A 89 13.65 51.67 5.27
C ILE A 89 14.59 50.49 5.52
N GLU A 90 15.06 50.32 6.77
CA GLU A 90 15.73 49.08 7.16
C GLU A 90 14.69 48.00 7.42
N VAL A 91 14.36 47.26 6.35
CA VAL A 91 13.66 45.99 6.51
C VAL A 91 14.68 44.98 7.04
N PRO A 92 14.48 44.39 8.23
CA PRO A 92 15.40 43.40 8.75
C PRO A 92 15.44 42.19 7.80
N GLU A 93 16.64 41.66 7.55
CA GLU A 93 16.81 40.44 6.75
C GLU A 93 16.08 39.25 7.38
N CYS A 94 15.92 39.29 8.70
CA CYS A 94 15.23 38.28 9.49
C CYS A 94 14.52 38.89 10.70
N THR A 95 13.39 38.31 11.08
CA THR A 95 12.69 38.57 12.35
C THR A 95 12.77 37.38 13.30
N SER A 96 13.13 36.22 12.76
CA SER A 96 13.29 34.95 13.46
C SER A 96 14.38 34.11 12.78
N GLU A 97 14.85 33.06 13.46
CA GLU A 97 15.83 32.12 12.88
C GLU A 97 15.29 31.41 11.63
N ALA A 98 13.96 31.30 11.48
CA ALA A 98 13.32 30.70 10.31
C ALA A 98 13.45 31.53 9.02
N ASP A 99 13.76 32.82 9.14
CA ASP A 99 13.96 33.72 7.99
C ASP A 99 15.39 33.59 7.41
N CYS A 100 16.30 32.89 8.10
CA CYS A 100 17.70 32.75 7.72
C CYS A 100 18.00 31.42 7.02
N ARG A 101 19.10 31.35 6.24
CA ARG A 101 19.56 30.09 5.64
C ARG A 101 20.00 29.11 6.74
N GLN A 102 19.89 27.82 6.46
CA GLN A 102 20.24 26.74 7.38
C GLN A 102 21.67 26.94 7.94
N GLY A 103 21.84 26.84 9.26
CA GLY A 103 23.11 27.11 9.96
C GLY A 103 23.33 28.57 10.37
N GLN A 104 22.46 29.50 9.97
CA GLN A 104 22.53 30.90 10.38
C GLN A 104 21.52 31.24 11.48
N ARG A 105 21.81 32.29 12.24
CA ARG A 105 20.98 32.79 13.35
C ARG A 105 20.58 34.22 13.12
N CYS A 106 19.34 34.56 13.46
CA CYS A 106 18.89 35.94 13.38
C CYS A 106 19.39 36.74 14.58
N GLU A 107 20.37 37.61 14.36
CA GLU A 107 20.93 38.51 15.37
C GLU A 107 20.78 39.95 14.92
N ALA A 108 20.03 40.76 15.69
CA ALA A 108 19.76 42.17 15.41
C ALA A 108 19.26 42.46 13.98
N GLY A 109 18.34 41.63 13.47
CA GLY A 109 17.76 41.79 12.14
C GLY A 109 18.65 41.32 10.99
N ARG A 110 19.75 40.63 11.28
CA ARG A 110 20.70 40.11 10.30
C ARG A 110 20.95 38.61 10.50
N CYS A 111 21.04 37.87 9.40
CA CYS A 111 21.46 36.47 9.45
C CYS A 111 22.98 36.36 9.66
N THR A 112 23.38 35.76 10.78
CA THR A 112 24.78 35.60 11.21
C THR A 112 25.16 34.12 11.28
N GLY A 113 26.43 33.79 11.04
CA GLY A 113 26.92 32.41 10.95
C GLY A 113 27.19 31.96 9.51
N GLU A 114 27.95 30.87 9.36
CA GLU A 114 28.20 30.24 8.07
C GLU A 114 26.97 29.39 7.68
N PRO A 115 26.37 29.61 6.50
CA PRO A 115 25.32 28.73 6.03
C PRO A 115 25.86 27.31 5.93
N ASN A 116 25.18 26.34 6.55
CA ASN A 116 25.42 24.94 6.28
C ASN A 116 24.93 24.69 4.85
N ASP A 117 25.86 24.70 3.90
CA ASP A 117 25.66 24.45 2.47
C ASP A 117 25.43 22.96 2.18
N GLY A 118 24.75 22.27 3.08
CA GLY A 118 24.52 20.83 3.05
C GLY A 118 25.73 19.99 3.44
N ARG A 119 26.82 20.57 3.95
CA ARG A 119 28.02 19.82 4.38
C ARG A 119 27.93 19.40 5.84
N CYS A 120 28.44 18.22 6.15
CA CYS A 120 28.44 17.65 7.51
C CYS A 120 29.74 16.91 7.82
N ARG A 121 30.06 16.77 9.11
CA ARG A 121 31.11 15.87 9.64
C ARG A 121 30.51 14.68 10.38
N GLY A 122 29.27 14.78 10.83
CA GLY A 122 28.44 13.68 11.33
C GLY A 122 26.97 14.07 11.37
N ASP A 123 26.10 13.10 11.68
CA ASP A 123 24.63 13.26 11.57
C ASP A 123 24.07 14.43 12.40
N ASN A 124 24.68 14.73 13.54
CA ASN A 124 24.28 15.86 14.39
C ASN A 124 24.50 17.24 13.74
N ASP A 125 25.26 17.32 12.65
CA ASP A 125 25.43 18.54 11.86
C ASP A 125 24.26 18.75 10.89
N CYS A 126 23.43 17.72 10.68
CA CYS A 126 22.26 17.72 9.81
C CYS A 126 20.98 17.99 10.63
N THR A 127 20.01 18.69 10.03
CA THR A 127 18.76 19.04 10.72
C THR A 127 17.65 18.05 10.40
N GLY A 128 16.75 17.81 11.34
CA GLY A 128 15.66 16.85 11.15
C GLY A 128 16.17 15.41 11.28
N ASP A 129 15.64 14.53 10.43
CA ASP A 129 16.02 13.11 10.42
C ASP A 129 17.21 12.81 9.48
N GLN A 130 17.78 13.83 8.84
CA GLN A 130 18.86 13.72 7.86
C GLN A 130 20.14 13.10 8.45
N ILE A 131 20.86 12.32 7.62
CA ILE A 131 22.12 11.65 7.98
C ILE A 131 23.29 12.17 7.15
N CYS A 132 24.49 12.10 7.72
CA CYS A 132 25.70 12.58 7.06
C CYS A 132 26.31 11.50 6.18
N VAL A 133 26.14 11.60 4.87
CA VAL A 133 26.67 10.67 3.88
C VAL A 133 27.77 11.36 3.07
N ALA A 134 28.99 10.82 3.12
CA ALA A 134 30.14 11.35 2.39
C ALA A 134 30.41 12.86 2.58
N GLY A 135 30.05 13.41 3.75
CA GLY A 135 30.22 14.82 4.07
C GLY A 135 29.10 15.74 3.57
N VAL A 136 27.98 15.16 3.12
CA VAL A 136 26.76 15.85 2.72
C VAL A 136 25.57 15.35 3.56
N CYS A 137 24.70 16.25 4.01
CA CYS A 137 23.45 15.89 4.65
C CYS A 137 22.47 15.36 3.61
N GLU A 138 22.09 14.09 3.74
CA GLU A 138 21.11 13.42 2.90
C GLU A 138 19.92 13.00 3.78
N ASP A 139 18.71 13.03 3.23
CA ASP A 139 17.58 12.39 3.91
C ASP A 139 17.87 10.89 4.04
N PRO A 140 17.75 10.27 5.23
CA PRO A 140 17.79 8.83 5.34
C PRO A 140 16.71 8.35 4.39
N SER A 141 17.08 7.55 3.39
CA SER A 141 16.20 7.19 2.29
C SER A 141 14.90 6.63 2.86
N THR A 142 13.89 7.50 3.04
CA THR A 142 12.57 7.06 3.47
C THR A 142 12.03 6.43 2.22
N PRO A 143 11.84 5.10 2.23
CA PRO A 143 11.34 4.43 1.04
C PRO A 143 10.01 5.10 0.67
N GLU A 144 9.85 5.50 -0.59
CA GLU A 144 8.66 6.17 -1.14
C GLU A 144 7.39 5.38 -0.81
N CYS A 145 7.54 4.06 -0.69
CA CYS A 145 6.51 3.11 -0.33
C CYS A 145 7.04 2.05 0.64
N ARG A 146 6.17 1.45 1.44
CA ARG A 146 6.44 0.21 2.17
C ARG A 146 5.61 -0.96 1.64
N GLN A 147 4.50 -0.64 0.97
CA GLN A 147 3.55 -1.59 0.41
C GLN A 147 2.92 -1.00 -0.86
N ASP A 148 2.41 -1.85 -1.75
CA ASP A 148 1.88 -1.43 -3.06
C ASP A 148 0.78 -0.37 -2.98
N THR A 149 -0.01 -0.39 -1.91
CA THR A 149 -1.08 0.60 -1.68
C THR A 149 -0.57 2.01 -1.40
N ASP A 150 0.73 2.16 -1.12
CA ASP A 150 1.36 3.47 -0.94
C ASP A 150 1.64 4.15 -2.30
N CYS A 151 1.60 3.39 -3.39
CA CYS A 151 1.87 3.85 -4.75
C CYS A 151 0.59 4.21 -5.53
N ALA A 152 0.73 4.92 -6.65
CA ALA A 152 -0.43 5.28 -7.48
C ALA A 152 -1.06 4.03 -8.12
N ALA A 153 -2.30 4.16 -8.60
CA ALA A 153 -2.98 3.05 -9.27
C ALA A 153 -2.19 2.60 -10.51
N GLY A 154 -1.79 1.32 -10.54
CA GLY A 154 -0.91 0.77 -11.58
C GLY A 154 0.58 0.91 -11.26
N GLU A 155 0.94 1.10 -9.99
CA GLU A 155 2.31 1.04 -9.48
C GLU A 155 2.38 0.07 -8.29
N ARG A 156 3.55 -0.54 -8.07
CA ARG A 156 3.84 -1.41 -6.93
C ARG A 156 5.07 -0.92 -6.20
N CYS A 157 5.17 -1.31 -4.94
CA CYS A 157 6.31 -0.99 -4.12
C CYS A 157 7.43 -2.00 -4.32
N PHE A 158 8.58 -1.56 -4.84
CA PHE A 158 9.76 -2.40 -4.99
C PHE A 158 10.99 -1.69 -4.43
N ASN A 159 11.68 -2.32 -3.46
CA ASN A 159 12.84 -1.76 -2.76
C ASN A 159 12.65 -0.32 -2.24
N GLY A 160 11.41 0.01 -1.87
CA GLY A 160 11.09 1.33 -1.36
C GLY A 160 10.93 2.42 -2.43
N VAL A 161 10.69 2.04 -3.67
CA VAL A 161 10.38 2.94 -4.79
C VAL A 161 9.07 2.49 -5.43
N CYS A 162 8.22 3.43 -5.81
CA CYS A 162 7.01 3.12 -6.57
C CYS A 162 7.37 2.91 -8.04
N GLU A 163 7.22 1.68 -8.53
CA GLU A 163 7.47 1.32 -9.93
C GLU A 163 6.15 0.96 -10.62
N ALA A 164 5.97 1.37 -11.88
CA ALA A 164 4.80 0.99 -12.66
C ALA A 164 4.60 -0.54 -12.66
N GLU A 165 3.40 -0.99 -12.31
CA GLU A 165 2.96 -2.38 -12.45
C GLU A 165 3.08 -2.76 -13.93
N GLY A 166 4.19 -3.43 -14.22
CA GLY A 166 4.53 -3.91 -15.53
C GLY A 166 5.45 -3.02 -16.35
N GLY A 167 6.47 -2.44 -15.70
CA GLY A 167 7.75 -2.02 -16.29
C GLY A 167 7.61 -1.28 -17.61
N GLY A 168 7.70 0.05 -17.57
CA GLY A 168 7.58 0.98 -18.70
C GLY A 168 7.83 0.34 -20.07
N GLY A 169 6.75 0.23 -20.85
CA GLY A 169 6.63 -0.66 -21.99
C GLY A 169 7.72 -0.56 -23.07
N ASP A 170 7.80 -1.66 -23.82
CA ASP A 170 8.74 -2.06 -24.86
C ASP A 170 9.92 -2.94 -24.39
N CYS A 171 9.65 -3.93 -23.53
CA CYS A 171 10.60 -5.00 -23.28
C CYS A 171 10.87 -5.81 -24.58
N GLN A 172 12.14 -6.12 -24.85
CA GLN A 172 12.55 -6.97 -25.98
C GLN A 172 12.97 -8.37 -25.53
N SER A 173 13.38 -8.48 -24.26
CA SER A 173 13.89 -9.67 -23.62
C SER A 173 13.58 -9.65 -22.12
N GLU A 174 13.74 -10.79 -21.47
CA GLU A 174 13.58 -10.88 -20.01
C GLU A 174 14.50 -9.91 -19.26
N ALA A 175 15.69 -9.62 -19.80
CA ALA A 175 16.66 -8.72 -19.18
C ALA A 175 16.16 -7.27 -19.06
N ASP A 176 15.15 -6.89 -19.84
CA ASP A 176 14.55 -5.55 -19.81
C ASP A 176 13.53 -5.40 -18.67
N CYS A 177 13.17 -6.51 -18.02
CA CYS A 177 12.19 -6.58 -16.96
C CYS A 177 12.86 -6.86 -15.59
N PRO A 178 12.29 -6.33 -14.49
CA PRO A 178 12.67 -6.71 -13.13
C PRO A 178 12.70 -8.24 -12.93
N MET A 179 13.54 -8.72 -12.01
CA MET A 179 13.80 -10.16 -11.85
C MET A 179 12.55 -10.98 -11.46
N ASP A 180 11.55 -10.33 -10.85
CA ASP A 180 10.27 -10.93 -10.47
C ASP A 180 9.19 -10.84 -11.57
N SER A 181 9.59 -10.47 -12.79
CA SER A 181 8.70 -10.33 -13.95
C SER A 181 9.32 -10.91 -15.22
N PHE A 182 8.46 -11.20 -16.21
CA PHE A 182 8.84 -11.70 -17.52
C PHE A 182 8.38 -10.77 -18.64
N CYS A 183 9.10 -10.77 -19.75
CA CYS A 183 8.78 -9.97 -20.91
C CYS A 183 7.72 -10.64 -21.79
N ASN A 184 6.55 -10.03 -21.87
CA ASN A 184 5.54 -10.39 -22.86
C ASN A 184 5.89 -9.74 -24.20
N ARG A 185 6.68 -10.47 -25.01
CA ARG A 185 7.11 -10.01 -26.35
C ARG A 185 5.97 -9.68 -27.33
N ARG A 186 4.71 -9.98 -27.01
CA ARG A 186 3.57 -9.69 -27.89
C ARG A 186 3.15 -8.23 -27.82
N ASP A 187 3.20 -7.64 -26.65
CA ASP A 187 2.77 -6.26 -26.36
C ASP A 187 3.88 -5.41 -25.70
N GLY A 188 5.04 -6.01 -25.44
CA GLY A 188 6.20 -5.31 -24.90
C GLY A 188 6.08 -4.99 -23.41
N SER A 189 5.13 -5.60 -22.68
CA SER A 189 4.96 -5.36 -21.25
C SER A 189 5.77 -6.34 -20.40
N CYS A 190 6.25 -5.87 -19.25
CA CYS A 190 6.74 -6.76 -18.20
C CYS A 190 5.55 -7.27 -17.40
N ASN A 191 5.36 -8.59 -17.31
CA ASN A 191 4.27 -9.20 -16.55
C ASN A 191 4.83 -9.92 -15.32
N PRO A 192 4.14 -9.92 -14.17
CA PRO A 192 4.61 -10.66 -13.00
C PRO A 192 4.84 -12.15 -13.28
N LEU A 193 5.88 -12.74 -12.69
CA LEU A 193 6.12 -14.18 -12.79
C LEU A 193 4.96 -14.99 -12.18
N PRO A 194 4.62 -16.16 -12.75
CA PRO A 194 3.68 -17.09 -12.11
C PRO A 194 4.18 -17.52 -10.71
N PRO A 195 3.27 -17.88 -9.79
CA PRO A 195 3.67 -18.37 -8.47
C PRO A 195 4.66 -19.54 -8.55
N GLY A 196 5.77 -19.45 -7.82
CA GLY A 196 6.84 -20.45 -7.81
C GLY A 196 7.76 -20.43 -9.04
N ALA A 197 7.58 -19.50 -9.97
CA ALA A 197 8.53 -19.27 -11.05
C ALA A 197 9.59 -18.25 -10.66
N CYS A 198 10.77 -18.36 -11.25
CA CYS A 198 11.92 -17.51 -10.93
C CYS A 198 12.77 -17.26 -12.17
N ARG A 199 13.58 -16.21 -12.11
CA ARG A 199 14.60 -15.90 -13.12
C ARG A 199 16.02 -15.97 -12.57
N ASP A 200 16.15 -15.83 -11.26
CA ASP A 200 17.35 -16.07 -10.49
C ASP A 200 16.98 -16.35 -9.03
N ASP A 201 17.99 -16.66 -8.21
CA ASP A 201 17.83 -17.01 -6.80
C ASP A 201 17.22 -15.88 -5.96
N SER A 202 17.34 -14.61 -6.36
CA SER A 202 16.81 -13.46 -5.60
C SER A 202 15.28 -13.47 -5.44
N VAL A 203 14.58 -14.21 -6.30
CA VAL A 203 13.12 -14.36 -6.26
C VAL A 203 12.71 -15.51 -5.33
N CYS A 204 13.62 -16.43 -5.01
CA CYS A 204 13.33 -17.65 -4.26
C CYS A 204 13.86 -17.55 -2.82
N GLU A 205 13.23 -18.30 -1.90
CA GLU A 205 13.82 -18.56 -0.58
C GLU A 205 14.98 -19.57 -0.69
N GLY A 206 14.93 -20.47 -1.68
CA GLY A 206 15.96 -21.44 -2.02
C GLY A 206 16.67 -21.09 -3.33
N THR A 207 16.77 -22.06 -4.24
CA THR A 207 17.48 -21.92 -5.52
C THR A 207 16.50 -21.86 -6.68
N CYS A 208 16.86 -21.12 -7.72
CA CYS A 208 16.13 -21.06 -8.97
C CYS A 208 16.63 -22.15 -9.93
N ASP A 209 15.85 -23.22 -10.10
CA ASP A 209 16.15 -24.32 -11.04
C ASP A 209 15.72 -23.92 -12.46
N ILE A 210 16.68 -23.45 -13.26
CA ILE A 210 16.48 -23.07 -14.67
C ILE A 210 17.01 -24.18 -15.57
N ALA A 211 16.11 -24.90 -16.23
CA ALA A 211 16.48 -25.92 -17.20
C ALA A 211 17.27 -25.34 -18.39
N ASP A 212 18.20 -26.12 -18.94
CA ASP A 212 19.06 -25.73 -20.06
C ASP A 212 18.28 -25.07 -21.21
N GLY A 213 18.70 -23.85 -21.57
CA GLY A 213 18.11 -23.09 -22.67
C GLY A 213 16.80 -22.37 -22.33
N ARG A 214 16.40 -22.32 -21.05
CA ARG A 214 15.29 -21.49 -20.57
C ARG A 214 15.80 -20.23 -19.87
N THR A 215 14.93 -19.23 -19.79
CA THR A 215 15.18 -17.95 -19.08
C THR A 215 14.34 -17.81 -17.82
N ILE A 216 13.39 -18.72 -17.60
CA ILE A 216 12.50 -18.77 -16.45
C ILE A 216 12.55 -20.21 -15.92
N GLY A 217 12.88 -20.33 -14.65
CA GLY A 217 12.93 -21.57 -13.88
C GLY A 217 11.80 -21.66 -12.86
N ARG A 218 11.98 -22.56 -11.90
CA ARG A 218 11.11 -22.75 -10.74
C ARG A 218 11.90 -22.61 -9.45
N CYS A 219 11.27 -22.06 -8.42
CA CYS A 219 11.85 -22.07 -7.08
C CYS A 219 11.80 -23.48 -6.52
N VAL A 220 12.95 -23.95 -6.06
CA VAL A 220 13.15 -25.22 -5.37
C VAL A 220 13.90 -24.95 -4.08
N ASP A 221 13.76 -25.82 -3.08
CA ASP A 221 14.53 -25.65 -1.84
C ASP A 221 16.01 -25.99 -2.08
N CYS A 222 16.28 -26.90 -3.02
CA CYS A 222 17.61 -27.41 -3.32
C CYS A 222 17.69 -28.04 -4.72
N THR A 223 18.91 -28.07 -5.26
CA THR A 223 19.31 -28.87 -6.43
C THR A 223 20.35 -29.94 -6.08
N SER A 224 20.99 -29.82 -4.90
CA SER A 224 21.94 -30.79 -4.37
C SER A 224 21.90 -30.87 -2.84
N ASP A 225 22.39 -31.97 -2.27
CA ASP A 225 22.42 -32.18 -0.81
C ASP A 225 23.27 -31.13 -0.06
N ALA A 226 24.22 -30.50 -0.75
CA ALA A 226 25.11 -29.50 -0.15
C ALA A 226 24.39 -28.19 0.19
N GLU A 227 23.25 -27.93 -0.45
CA GLU A 227 22.40 -26.76 -0.20
C GLU A 227 21.51 -26.96 1.03
N CYS A 228 21.28 -28.21 1.44
CA CYS A 228 20.44 -28.52 2.58
C CYS A 228 21.23 -28.46 3.90
N PRO A 229 20.69 -27.85 4.96
CA PRO A 229 21.29 -27.91 6.28
C PRO A 229 21.25 -29.35 6.81
N ALA A 230 22.41 -29.85 7.23
CA ALA A 230 22.54 -31.20 7.78
C ALA A 230 21.58 -31.39 8.97
N PRO A 231 20.84 -32.52 9.07
CA PRO A 231 20.99 -33.76 8.30
C PRO A 231 20.12 -33.88 7.03
N ARG A 232 19.47 -32.82 6.56
CA ARG A 232 18.55 -32.88 5.40
C ARG A 232 19.29 -33.15 4.09
N GLN A 233 18.64 -33.87 3.19
CA GLN A 233 19.09 -34.17 1.83
C GLN A 233 18.10 -33.61 0.81
N CYS A 234 18.59 -33.38 -0.40
CA CYS A 234 17.77 -32.89 -1.47
C CYS A 234 16.98 -34.03 -2.12
N ILE A 235 15.72 -34.17 -1.74
CA ILE A 235 14.84 -35.24 -2.22
C ILE A 235 13.70 -34.62 -2.99
N SER A 236 13.70 -34.83 -4.31
CA SER A 236 12.70 -34.26 -5.22
C SER A 236 12.57 -32.74 -5.07
N GLU A 237 13.71 -32.03 -5.10
CA GLU A 237 13.79 -30.56 -5.08
C GLU A 237 13.34 -29.90 -3.77
N SER A 238 13.17 -30.70 -2.72
CA SER A 238 12.89 -30.24 -1.36
C SER A 238 13.94 -30.77 -0.38
N CYS A 239 14.36 -29.95 0.57
CA CYS A 239 15.23 -30.40 1.65
C CYS A 239 14.43 -31.24 2.65
N ARG A 240 14.53 -32.57 2.54
CA ARG A 240 13.82 -33.53 3.38
C ARG A 240 14.81 -34.35 4.19
N MET A 241 14.37 -34.91 5.31
CA MET A 241 15.22 -35.88 6.00
C MET A 241 15.30 -37.18 5.21
N PRO A 242 16.49 -37.82 5.15
CA PRO A 242 16.65 -39.15 4.58
C PRO A 242 15.76 -40.14 5.33
N GLU A 243 15.28 -41.17 4.64
CA GLU A 243 14.43 -42.19 5.25
C GLU A 243 15.10 -42.80 6.50
N GLY A 244 14.37 -42.79 7.62
CA GLY A 244 14.84 -43.31 8.90
C GLY A 244 15.75 -42.39 9.72
N GLN A 245 15.98 -41.14 9.30
CA GLN A 245 16.69 -40.12 10.08
C GLN A 245 15.72 -39.11 10.70
N CYS A 246 16.12 -38.51 11.82
CA CYS A 246 15.29 -37.60 12.61
C CYS A 246 16.13 -36.54 13.34
N GLU A 247 15.53 -35.39 13.65
CA GLU A 247 16.05 -34.42 14.63
C GLU A 247 15.34 -34.59 15.98
N GLY A 248 14.09 -35.07 15.99
CA GLY A 248 13.34 -35.47 17.17
C GLY A 248 12.24 -36.49 16.88
N ASP A 249 11.59 -36.98 17.94
CA ASP A 249 10.59 -38.06 17.87
C ASP A 249 9.36 -37.74 16.99
N ALA A 250 9.08 -36.46 16.76
CA ALA A 250 7.99 -36.03 15.88
C ALA A 250 8.30 -36.27 14.39
N ASP A 251 9.58 -36.37 14.03
CA ASP A 251 10.03 -36.62 12.66
C ASP A 251 9.97 -38.10 12.29
N CYS A 252 9.88 -38.97 13.30
CA CYS A 252 9.83 -40.41 13.09
C CYS A 252 8.42 -40.87 12.72
N PRO A 253 8.24 -41.50 11.54
CA PRO A 253 6.96 -42.05 11.15
C PRO A 253 6.51 -43.13 12.14
N GLY A 254 5.20 -43.30 12.29
CA GLY A 254 4.65 -44.27 13.24
C GLY A 254 4.93 -43.94 14.71
N GLY A 255 5.31 -42.71 15.05
CA GLY A 255 5.61 -42.33 16.43
C GLY A 255 6.85 -43.03 17.00
N GLY A 256 7.83 -43.35 16.15
CA GLY A 256 9.15 -43.83 16.55
C GLY A 256 9.90 -42.84 17.45
N THR A 257 10.95 -43.30 18.12
CA THR A 257 11.82 -42.46 18.95
C THR A 257 13.08 -42.12 18.17
N CYS A 258 13.51 -40.86 18.25
CA CYS A 258 14.73 -40.43 17.62
C CYS A 258 15.93 -40.69 18.53
N ASN A 259 16.75 -41.69 18.17
CA ASN A 259 17.95 -42.04 18.91
C ASN A 259 19.19 -41.80 18.03
N GLU A 260 20.06 -40.90 18.47
CA GLU A 260 21.30 -40.53 17.77
C GLU A 260 21.11 -40.14 16.28
N GLY A 261 19.96 -39.50 15.97
CA GLY A 261 19.61 -39.07 14.62
C GLY A 261 19.00 -40.15 13.74
N GLN A 262 18.72 -41.32 14.30
CA GLN A 262 18.09 -42.45 13.63
C GLN A 262 16.77 -42.80 14.33
N CYS A 263 15.72 -43.02 13.54
CA CYS A 263 14.44 -43.46 14.07
C CYS A 263 14.55 -44.92 14.51
N GLU A 264 14.35 -45.15 15.80
CA GLU A 264 14.27 -46.47 16.40
C GLU A 264 12.82 -46.76 16.82
N GLY A 265 12.32 -47.93 16.41
CA GLY A 265 10.90 -48.24 16.53
C GLY A 265 10.05 -47.44 15.54
N GLY A 266 8.72 -47.59 15.63
CA GLY A 266 7.78 -47.04 14.64
C GLY A 266 7.28 -48.09 13.64
N ASP A 267 7.88 -49.28 13.61
CA ASP A 267 7.35 -50.44 12.89
C ASP A 267 6.05 -50.89 13.56
N GLY A 268 4.95 -50.31 13.08
CA GLY A 268 3.62 -50.56 13.58
C GLY A 268 3.30 -49.85 14.89
N ALA A 269 3.84 -48.65 15.14
CA ALA A 269 3.27 -47.71 16.11
C ALA A 269 2.51 -46.59 15.39
N CYS A 270 1.53 -45.97 16.04
CA CYS A 270 0.65 -44.99 15.39
C CYS A 270 -0.02 -44.06 16.40
N ARG A 271 -0.24 -42.80 16.01
CA ARG A 271 -1.10 -41.83 16.71
C ARG A 271 -2.45 -41.63 15.98
N GLY A 272 -2.49 -41.89 14.68
CA GLY A 272 -3.67 -41.84 13.80
C GLY A 272 -3.60 -42.86 12.66
N GLN A 273 -4.65 -42.95 11.85
CA GLN A 273 -4.76 -43.89 10.71
C GLN A 273 -3.77 -43.55 9.59
N GLU A 274 -3.39 -42.28 9.49
CA GLU A 274 -2.41 -41.73 8.55
C GLU A 274 -0.98 -42.24 8.79
N ASP A 275 -0.70 -42.74 10.00
CA ASP A 275 0.62 -43.24 10.38
C ASP A 275 0.85 -44.70 9.93
N CYS A 276 -0.20 -45.41 9.51
CA CYS A 276 -0.14 -46.82 9.15
C CYS A 276 -0.09 -47.03 7.62
N PRO A 277 0.73 -47.97 7.13
CA PRO A 277 0.79 -48.30 5.72
C PRO A 277 -0.56 -48.81 5.18
N ALA A 278 -0.73 -48.73 3.85
CA ALA A 278 -1.96 -49.12 3.19
C ALA A 278 -2.30 -50.60 3.44
N GLY A 279 -3.39 -50.84 4.19
CA GLY A 279 -3.84 -52.19 4.58
C GLY A 279 -3.80 -52.46 6.08
N GLU A 280 -3.15 -51.58 6.87
CA GLU A 280 -3.11 -51.68 8.33
C GLU A 280 -3.97 -50.59 9.00
N PHE A 281 -4.37 -50.81 10.25
CA PHE A 281 -5.16 -49.87 11.04
C PHE A 281 -4.50 -49.52 12.37
N CYS A 282 -4.60 -48.27 12.78
CA CYS A 282 -4.06 -47.84 14.07
C CYS A 282 -4.95 -48.28 15.23
N ASN A 283 -4.44 -49.13 16.13
CA ASN A 283 -5.13 -49.50 17.37
C ASN A 283 -4.94 -48.39 18.43
N PRO A 284 -6.00 -47.66 18.81
CA PRO A 284 -5.91 -46.53 19.73
C PRO A 284 -5.62 -46.94 21.18
N GLN A 285 -5.78 -48.22 21.54
CA GLN A 285 -5.51 -48.72 22.89
C GLN A 285 -4.05 -49.12 23.08
N THR A 286 -3.41 -49.61 22.03
CA THR A 286 -2.02 -50.09 22.07
C THR A 286 -1.06 -49.12 21.38
N GLY A 287 -1.57 -48.15 20.62
CA GLY A 287 -0.77 -47.25 19.79
C GLY A 287 -0.02 -48.01 18.69
N GLN A 288 -0.60 -49.10 18.18
CA GLN A 288 0.06 -49.97 17.20
C GLN A 288 -0.75 -50.20 15.93
N CYS A 289 -0.09 -50.15 14.76
CA CYS A 289 -0.67 -50.58 13.49
C CYS A 289 -0.87 -52.10 13.51
N VAL A 290 -2.08 -52.53 13.16
CA VAL A 290 -2.44 -53.93 13.09
C VAL A 290 -2.94 -54.27 11.70
N GLY A 291 -2.36 -55.32 11.11
CA GLY A 291 -2.82 -55.95 9.87
C GLY A 291 -1.83 -55.83 8.72
N GLY A 292 -1.06 -56.89 8.48
CA GLY A 292 -0.14 -56.95 7.35
C GLY A 292 0.45 -58.35 7.21
N ASP A 293 -0.23 -59.22 6.47
CA ASP A 293 0.39 -60.44 5.94
C ASP A 293 -0.23 -60.74 4.57
N GLY A 294 0.62 -60.69 3.54
CA GLY A 294 0.21 -60.85 2.16
C GLY A 294 -0.38 -62.22 1.86
N GLY A 295 -1.51 -62.23 1.16
CA GLY A 295 -2.03 -63.43 0.49
C GLY A 295 -3.55 -63.53 0.45
N GLY A 296 -4.16 -62.93 -0.57
CA GLY A 296 -5.42 -63.40 -1.17
C GLY A 296 -6.70 -63.24 -0.35
N GLY A 297 -7.53 -62.26 -0.75
CA GLY A 297 -8.99 -62.34 -0.65
C GLY A 297 -9.59 -62.27 0.75
N GLY A 298 -9.87 -61.06 1.22
CA GLY A 298 -10.74 -60.85 2.38
C GLY A 298 -10.42 -59.53 3.07
N LEU A 299 -11.20 -58.48 2.77
CA LEU A 299 -11.23 -57.26 3.56
C LEU A 299 -11.70 -57.60 4.99
N PRO A 300 -10.96 -57.26 6.06
CA PRO A 300 -11.51 -57.20 7.42
C PRO A 300 -12.36 -55.92 7.60
N PRO A 301 -13.25 -55.89 8.62
CA PRO A 301 -14.48 -55.10 8.58
C PRO A 301 -14.23 -53.62 8.87
N GLY A 302 -14.76 -52.73 8.04
CA GLY A 302 -14.77 -51.29 8.33
C GLY A 302 -14.83 -50.37 7.12
N VAL A 303 -14.40 -50.82 5.94
CA VAL A 303 -14.50 -50.03 4.70
C VAL A 303 -15.06 -50.88 3.57
N GLY A 304 -16.31 -51.26 3.75
CA GLY A 304 -17.11 -51.96 2.75
C GLY A 304 -18.49 -52.12 3.35
N VAL A 305 -19.47 -51.41 2.79
CA VAL A 305 -20.93 -51.60 2.92
C VAL A 305 -21.30 -52.32 4.23
N PRO A 306 -21.54 -51.59 5.34
CA PRO A 306 -21.37 -52.09 6.70
C PRO A 306 -22.23 -53.31 6.97
N GLN A 307 -21.68 -54.53 6.88
CA GLN A 307 -22.50 -55.72 7.11
C GLN A 307 -22.70 -56.01 8.59
N CYS A 308 -23.94 -56.29 8.98
CA CYS A 308 -24.39 -56.42 10.37
C CYS A 308 -25.19 -57.70 10.56
N ASN A 309 -25.18 -58.27 11.77
CA ASN A 309 -26.06 -59.40 12.11
C ASN A 309 -27.28 -58.93 12.92
N ASP A 310 -27.10 -57.93 13.77
CA ASP A 310 -28.18 -57.25 14.49
C ASP A 310 -27.90 -55.75 14.69
N ASN A 311 -28.85 -55.04 15.33
CA ASN A 311 -28.77 -53.58 15.50
C ASN A 311 -27.66 -53.12 16.46
N SER A 312 -27.10 -54.01 17.28
CA SER A 312 -25.99 -53.66 18.17
C SER A 312 -24.65 -53.53 17.43
N ASP A 313 -24.57 -54.08 16.22
CA ASP A 313 -23.41 -53.96 15.33
C ASP A 313 -23.34 -52.59 14.62
N CYS A 314 -24.39 -51.77 14.72
CA CYS A 314 -24.50 -50.48 14.04
C CYS A 314 -24.36 -49.30 15.00
N ALA A 315 -23.99 -48.13 14.47
CA ALA A 315 -23.98 -46.89 15.23
C ALA A 315 -25.38 -46.57 15.82
N ALA A 316 -25.43 -45.78 16.89
CA ALA A 316 -26.66 -45.54 17.65
C ALA A 316 -27.81 -44.94 16.83
N ASP A 317 -27.49 -44.26 15.72
CA ASP A 317 -28.41 -43.63 14.76
C ASP A 317 -28.74 -44.53 13.54
N GLN A 318 -28.27 -45.78 13.56
CA GLN A 318 -28.40 -46.74 12.47
C GLN A 318 -29.20 -47.98 12.89
N GLN A 319 -29.56 -48.80 11.91
CA GLN A 319 -30.22 -50.10 12.08
C GLN A 319 -29.73 -51.09 11.03
N CYS A 320 -29.76 -52.37 11.38
CA CYS A 320 -29.34 -53.47 10.51
C CYS A 320 -30.50 -53.90 9.59
N LEU A 321 -30.31 -53.83 8.27
CA LEU A 321 -31.33 -54.16 7.27
C LEU A 321 -30.81 -55.15 6.24
N GLN A 322 -31.67 -56.06 5.76
CA GLN A 322 -31.28 -57.09 4.80
C GLN A 322 -31.70 -56.72 3.38
N LEU A 323 -30.72 -56.36 2.56
CA LEU A 323 -30.86 -55.89 1.19
C LEU A 323 -30.25 -56.92 0.22
N ALA A 324 -31.09 -57.54 -0.62
CA ALA A 324 -30.66 -58.45 -1.68
C ALA A 324 -29.68 -59.57 -1.20
N GLY A 325 -29.92 -60.12 0.00
CA GLY A 325 -29.10 -61.19 0.59
C GLY A 325 -27.85 -60.72 1.33
N GLN A 326 -27.67 -59.40 1.47
CA GLN A 326 -26.61 -58.78 2.27
C GLN A 326 -27.25 -58.02 3.43
N SER A 327 -26.79 -58.26 4.65
CA SER A 327 -27.20 -57.48 5.82
C SER A 327 -26.33 -56.24 5.89
N ILE A 328 -26.89 -55.04 6.07
CA ILE A 328 -26.16 -53.77 6.06
C ILE A 328 -26.72 -52.75 7.08
N CYS A 329 -25.84 -52.01 7.78
CA CYS A 329 -26.22 -50.86 8.62
C CYS A 329 -26.62 -49.66 7.75
N LEU A 330 -27.85 -49.21 7.89
CA LEU A 330 -28.35 -47.97 7.28
C LEU A 330 -28.84 -47.00 8.35
N PRO A 331 -28.85 -45.69 8.05
CA PRO A 331 -29.52 -44.71 8.88
C PRO A 331 -30.98 -45.12 9.11
N ARG A 332 -31.50 -44.84 10.30
CA ARG A 332 -32.92 -45.00 10.58
C ARG A 332 -33.75 -44.08 9.67
N CYS A 333 -34.95 -44.54 9.30
CA CYS A 333 -35.82 -43.72 8.47
C CYS A 333 -36.41 -42.58 9.31
N ASP A 334 -36.56 -41.39 8.72
CA ASP A 334 -37.18 -40.26 9.39
C ASP A 334 -38.67 -40.18 8.99
N PRO A 335 -39.63 -40.34 9.93
CA PRO A 335 -41.06 -40.28 9.63
C PRO A 335 -41.54 -38.88 9.20
N ASN A 336 -40.74 -37.83 9.43
CA ASN A 336 -41.04 -36.47 8.99
C ASN A 336 -40.49 -36.17 7.58
N ASP A 337 -39.55 -36.97 7.07
CA ASP A 337 -39.04 -36.87 5.70
C ASP A 337 -39.73 -37.91 4.81
N ILE A 338 -40.88 -37.52 4.25
CA ILE A 338 -41.74 -38.40 3.44
C ILE A 338 -41.01 -38.90 2.16
N ILE A 339 -40.01 -38.15 1.68
CA ILE A 339 -39.31 -38.45 0.42
C ILE A 339 -38.14 -39.39 0.67
N ARG A 340 -37.32 -39.16 1.71
CA ARG A 340 -36.18 -40.03 2.03
C ARG A 340 -36.52 -41.19 2.95
N GLY A 341 -37.42 -40.99 3.92
CA GLY A 341 -37.78 -41.99 4.92
C GLY A 341 -38.45 -43.23 4.31
N ASN A 342 -39.45 -43.05 3.45
CA ASN A 342 -40.13 -44.16 2.78
C ASN A 342 -39.27 -44.82 1.68
N LEU A 343 -38.35 -44.05 1.08
CA LEU A 343 -37.43 -44.58 0.06
C LEU A 343 -36.41 -45.55 0.65
N ILE A 344 -35.89 -45.26 1.86
CA ILE A 344 -34.98 -46.16 2.58
C ILE A 344 -35.67 -47.50 2.87
N CYS A 345 -36.94 -47.49 3.30
CA CYS A 345 -37.72 -48.70 3.58
C CYS A 345 -38.08 -49.50 2.32
N LEU A 346 -38.46 -48.81 1.24
CA LEU A 346 -38.72 -49.44 -0.06
C LEU A 346 -37.48 -50.13 -0.64
N LEU A 347 -36.30 -49.53 -0.50
CA LEU A 347 -35.05 -50.12 -0.95
C LEU A 347 -34.73 -51.39 -0.13
N ALA A 348 -34.98 -51.37 1.18
CA ALA A 348 -34.73 -52.49 2.08
C ALA A 348 -35.77 -53.63 2.03
N GLY A 349 -36.67 -53.62 1.05
CA GLY A 349 -37.60 -54.72 0.80
C GLY A 349 -38.86 -54.74 1.66
N GLY A 350 -39.23 -53.64 2.33
CA GLY A 350 -40.46 -53.59 3.13
C GLY A 350 -41.00 -52.20 3.50
N GLY A 351 -42.33 -52.05 3.36
CA GLY A 351 -43.20 -51.16 4.14
C GLY A 351 -42.97 -49.63 4.17
N LEU A 352 -43.75 -48.95 5.02
CA LEU A 352 -43.63 -47.52 5.32
C LEU A 352 -42.76 -47.30 6.57
N CYS A 353 -42.14 -46.11 6.67
CA CYS A 353 -41.40 -45.71 7.86
C CYS A 353 -42.35 -45.52 9.05
N GLN A 354 -42.04 -46.17 10.17
CA GLN A 354 -42.81 -46.10 11.40
C GLN A 354 -42.32 -44.96 12.31
N PRO A 355 -43.14 -44.47 13.26
CA PRO A 355 -42.78 -43.35 14.13
C PRO A 355 -41.56 -43.59 15.02
N ASP A 356 -41.14 -44.84 15.20
CA ASP A 356 -39.95 -45.25 15.95
C ASP A 356 -38.67 -45.30 15.09
N GLY A 357 -38.76 -44.90 13.81
CA GLY A 357 -37.66 -44.86 12.85
C GLY A 357 -37.32 -46.20 12.21
N THR A 358 -38.17 -47.21 12.40
CA THR A 358 -38.02 -48.54 11.79
C THR A 358 -38.90 -48.70 10.54
N CYS A 359 -38.53 -49.63 9.67
CA CYS A 359 -39.32 -49.95 8.47
C CYS A 359 -40.30 -51.08 8.77
N SER A 360 -41.57 -50.91 8.37
CA SER A 360 -42.55 -51.99 8.48
C SER A 360 -42.16 -53.19 7.60
N ALA A 361 -42.45 -54.40 8.06
CA ALA A 361 -42.46 -55.57 7.18
C ALA A 361 -43.41 -55.31 5.98
N PRO A 362 -43.08 -55.83 4.77
CA PRO A 362 -43.87 -55.63 3.57
C PRO A 362 -45.33 -56.10 3.70
#